data_AF-A0A3B8MW97-F1
#
_entry.id   AF-A0A3B8MW97-F1
#
_cell.length_a   1.000
_cell.length_b   1.000
_cell.length_c   1.000
_cell.angle_alpha   90.00
_cell.angle_beta   90.00
_cell.angle_gamma   90.00
#
_symmetry.space_group_name_H-M   'P 1'
#
loop_
_entity.id
_entity.type
_entity.pdbx_description
1 polymer ?
#
loop_
_entity_poly.entity_id
_entity_poly.type
_entity_poly.pdbx_seq_one_letter_code
_entity_poly.pdbx_strand_id
1 'polypeptide(L)'
;GMLVDNSIVVLESIYRCREEGDDLVRATVRGTGDVGGAVFASTLTTVAVFFPIVFVEGVAGQIFGDMALTVVFSLLASLGVALFVIPMLASRNIR
;
A
#
# COMPACT_ATOMS: atom_id res chain seq x y z
N GLY A 1 6.28 5.04 -8.71
CA GLY A 1 5.94 3.66 -9.08
C GLY A 1 5.33 2.94 -7.90
N MET A 2 6.17 2.36 -7.03
CA MET A 2 5.73 1.50 -5.91
C MET A 2 4.69 2.12 -4.96
N LEU A 3 4.71 3.45 -4.75
CA LEU A 3 3.73 4.15 -3.91
C LEU A 3 2.30 4.10 -4.48
N VAL A 4 2.16 4.07 -5.80
CA VAL A 4 0.86 4.05 -6.46
C VAL A 4 0.40 2.59 -6.65
N ASP A 5 1.34 1.65 -6.69
CA ASP A 5 1.10 0.23 -6.92
C ASP A 5 0.14 -0.37 -5.88
N ASN A 6 0.37 -0.10 -4.59
CA ASN A 6 -0.53 -0.51 -3.51
C ASN A 6 -1.98 -0.05 -3.74
N SER A 7 -2.15 1.19 -4.24
CA SER A 7 -3.48 1.75 -4.54
C SER A 7 -4.09 1.15 -5.80
N ILE A 8 -3.27 0.86 -6.82
CA ILE A 8 -3.71 0.22 -8.06
C ILE A 8 -4.23 -1.19 -7.78
N VAL A 9 -3.47 -1.99 -7.02
CA VAL A 9 -3.84 -3.38 -6.67
C VAL A 9 -5.18 -3.42 -5.91
N VAL A 10 -5.38 -2.52 -4.94
CA VAL A 10 -6.66 -2.42 -4.22
C VAL A 10 -7.79 -2.03 -5.16
N LEU A 11 -7.58 -0.99 -5.98
CA LEU A 11 -8.61 -0.51 -6.91
C LEU A 11 -9.00 -1.59 -7.94
N GLU A 12 -8.02 -2.30 -8.50
CA GLU A 12 -8.24 -3.37 -9.46
C GLU A 12 -8.98 -4.55 -8.84
N SER A 13 -8.66 -4.90 -7.58
CA SER A 13 -9.40 -5.93 -6.84
C SER A 13 -10.86 -5.53 -6.58
N ILE A 14 -11.12 -4.27 -6.22
CA ILE A 14 -12.48 -3.74 -6.04
C ILE A 14 -13.23 -3.76 -7.37
N TYR A 15 -12.59 -3.30 -8.45
CA TYR A 15 -13.17 -3.27 -9.79
C TYR A 15 -13.53 -4.68 -10.27
N ARG A 16 -12.62 -5.65 -10.09
CA ARG A 16 -12.88 -7.07 -10.38
C ARG A 16 -14.07 -7.62 -9.60
N CYS A 17 -14.16 -7.38 -8.29
CA CYS A 17 -15.31 -7.83 -7.49
C CYS A 17 -16.63 -7.19 -8.00
N ARG A 18 -16.56 -5.97 -8.51
CA ARG A 18 -17.72 -5.27 -9.09
C ARG A 18 -18.15 -5.88 -10.43
N GLU A 19 -17.21 -6.28 -11.28
CA GLU A 19 -17.48 -7.01 -12.54
C GLU A 19 -18.09 -8.40 -12.29
N GLU A 20 -17.75 -9.02 -11.17
CA GLU A 20 -18.37 -10.28 -10.72
C GLU A 20 -19.81 -10.12 -10.19
N GLY A 21 -20.33 -8.89 -10.15
CA GLY A 21 -21.73 -8.60 -9.81
C GLY A 21 -21.97 -8.18 -8.36
N ASP A 22 -20.93 -7.94 -7.56
CA ASP A 22 -21.11 -7.40 -6.21
C ASP A 22 -21.59 -5.94 -6.24
N ASP A 23 -22.47 -5.59 -5.30
CA ASP A 23 -22.85 -4.20 -5.04
C ASP A 23 -21.62 -3.36 -4.65
N LEU A 24 -21.63 -2.05 -4.91
CA LEU A 24 -20.49 -1.15 -4.72
C LEU A 24 -19.82 -1.31 -3.34
N VAL A 25 -20.62 -1.36 -2.28
CA VAL A 25 -20.11 -1.48 -0.91
C VAL A 25 -19.52 -2.87 -0.69
N ARG A 26 -20.18 -3.91 -1.18
CA ARG A 26 -19.73 -5.31 -1.04
C ARG A 26 -18.45 -5.56 -1.82
N ALA A 27 -18.36 -5.08 -3.05
CA ALA A 27 -17.17 -5.15 -3.89
C ALA A 27 -15.97 -4.46 -3.23
N THR A 28 -16.22 -3.32 -2.58
CA THR A 28 -15.19 -2.57 -1.85
C THR A 28 -14.64 -3.35 -0.66
N VAL A 29 -15.53 -3.89 0.18
CA VAL A 29 -15.14 -4.65 1.38
C VAL A 29 -14.41 -5.93 0.99
N ARG A 30 -14.95 -6.67 0.01
CA ARG A 30 -14.37 -7.94 -0.46
C ARG A 30 -13.03 -7.72 -1.15
N GLY A 31 -13.01 -6.81 -2.12
CA GLY A 31 -11.81 -6.51 -2.90
C GLY A 31 -10.64 -6.01 -2.05
N THR A 32 -10.91 -5.16 -1.04
CA THR A 32 -9.89 -4.70 -0.09
C THR A 32 -9.43 -5.81 0.84
N GLY A 33 -10.34 -6.65 1.33
CA GLY A 33 -10.03 -7.78 2.21
C GLY A 33 -9.15 -8.84 1.54
N ASP A 34 -9.41 -9.14 0.26
CA ASP A 34 -8.70 -10.16 -0.49
C ASP A 34 -7.22 -9.81 -0.72
N VAL A 35 -6.91 -8.52 -0.95
CA VAL A 35 -5.54 -8.07 -1.23
C VAL A 35 -4.84 -7.42 -0.04
N GLY A 36 -5.56 -7.04 1.02
CA GLY A 36 -5.00 -6.29 2.15
C GLY A 36 -3.79 -6.96 2.79
N GLY A 37 -3.84 -8.29 2.97
CA GLY A 37 -2.71 -9.08 3.46
C GLY A 37 -1.51 -9.08 2.52
N ALA A 38 -1.73 -9.16 1.21
CA ALA A 38 -0.68 -9.17 0.20
C ALA A 38 0.06 -7.81 0.13
N VAL A 39 -0.69 -6.69 0.15
CA VAL A 39 -0.12 -5.34 0.13
C VAL A 39 0.67 -5.04 1.41
N PHE A 40 0.18 -5.51 2.56
CA PHE A 40 0.90 -5.42 3.83
C PHE A 40 2.22 -6.20 3.80
N ALA A 41 2.20 -7.45 3.32
CA ALA A 41 3.38 -8.30 3.21
C ALA A 41 4.44 -7.72 2.25
N SER A 42 4.01 -7.14 1.12
CA SER A 42 4.89 -6.46 0.15
C SER A 42 5.59 -5.25 0.78
N THR A 43 4.83 -4.44 1.52
CA THR A 43 5.37 -3.28 2.25
C THR A 43 6.40 -3.73 3.29
N LEU A 44 6.09 -4.77 4.07
CA LEU A 44 6.99 -5.31 5.09
C LEU A 44 8.29 -5.87 4.49
N THR A 45 8.21 -6.57 3.35
CA THR A 45 9.39 -7.07 2.62
C THR A 45 10.31 -5.92 2.24
N THR A 46 9.73 -4.80 1.78
CA THR A 46 10.52 -3.61 1.43
C THR A 46 11.19 -3.01 2.67
N VAL A 47 10.46 -2.89 3.78
CA VAL A 47 11.03 -2.44 5.06
C VAL A 47 12.19 -3.35 5.49
N ALA A 48 12.05 -4.67 5.35
CA ALA A 48 13.09 -5.63 5.70
C ALA A 48 14.37 -5.48 4.85
N VAL A 49 14.26 -5.04 3.59
CA VAL A 49 15.42 -4.73 2.73
C VAL A 49 16.16 -3.48 3.20
N PHE A 50 15.44 -2.46 3.71
CA PHE A 50 16.04 -1.21 4.18
C PHE A 50 16.46 -1.26 5.66
N PHE A 51 15.91 -2.18 6.45
CA PHE A 51 16.24 -2.36 7.87
C PHE A 51 17.74 -2.49 8.20
N PRO A 52 18.58 -3.20 7.41
CA PRO A 52 20.00 -3.35 7.70
C PRO A 52 20.78 -2.02 7.68
N ILE A 53 20.29 -1.02 6.92
CA ILE A 53 20.96 0.28 6.76
C ILE A 53 21.00 1.04 8.08
N VAL A 54 20.05 0.78 8.99
CA VAL A 54 20.02 1.40 10.33
C VAL A 54 21.24 1.01 11.18
N PHE A 55 21.90 -0.12 10.87
CA PHE A 55 23.10 -0.58 11.58
C PHE A 55 24.41 -0.12 10.92
N VAL A 56 24.34 0.64 9.82
CA VAL A 56 25.54 1.13 9.11
C VAL A 56 26.00 2.43 9.75
N GLU A 57 27.24 2.45 10.24
CA GLU A 57 27.85 3.63 10.85
C GLU A 57 28.65 4.47 9.84
N GLY A 58 28.81 5.76 10.13
CA GLY A 58 29.58 6.72 9.33
C GLY A 58 28.75 7.59 8.38
N VAL A 59 29.43 8.45 7.61
CA VAL A 59 28.79 9.44 6.71
C VAL A 59 27.89 8.76 5.67
N ALA A 60 28.30 7.60 5.16
CA ALA A 60 27.48 6.82 4.24
C ALA A 60 26.19 6.32 4.91
N GLY A 61 26.28 5.78 6.14
CA GLY A 61 25.11 5.32 6.90
C GLY A 61 24.10 6.43 7.16
N GLN A 62 24.58 7.66 7.42
CA GLN A 62 23.71 8.81 7.65
C GLN A 62 22.93 9.21 6.39
N ILE A 63 23.60 9.27 5.23
CA ILE A 63 22.96 9.62 3.95
C ILE A 63 21.96 8.51 3.53
N PHE A 64 22.37 7.23 3.59
CA PHE A 64 21.50 6.12 3.21
C PHE A 64 20.36 5.91 4.22
N GLY A 65 20.59 6.19 5.50
CA GLY A 65 19.58 6.12 6.55
C GLY A 65 18.44 7.10 6.35
N ASP A 66 18.76 8.37 6.04
CA ASP A 66 17.75 9.39 5.75
C ASP A 66 16.90 9.03 4.51
N MET A 67 17.55 8.49 3.47
CA MET A 67 16.84 8.00 2.27
C MET A 67 15.96 6.79 2.59
N ALA A 68 16.47 5.83 3.37
CA ALA A 68 15.75 4.62 3.77
C ALA A 68 14.50 4.97 4.58
N LEU A 69 14.62 5.85 5.58
CA LEU A 69 13.49 6.32 6.38
C LEU A 69 12.44 7.01 5.50
N THR A 70 12.87 7.87 4.56
CA THR A 70 11.97 8.55 3.63
C THR A 70 11.16 7.56 2.80
N VAL A 71 11.80 6.50 2.28
CA VAL A 71 11.13 5.46 1.50
C VAL A 71 10.16 4.66 2.36
N VAL A 72 10.57 4.24 3.56
CA VAL A 72 9.73 3.47 4.48
C VAL A 72 8.48 4.26 4.88
N PHE A 73 8.63 5.53 5.29
CA PHE A 73 7.49 6.37 5.62
C PHE A 73 6.56 6.60 4.44
N SER A 74 7.11 6.79 3.24
CA SER A 74 6.31 6.95 2.03
C SER A 74 5.48 5.70 1.73
N LEU A 75 6.07 4.50 1.87
CA LEU A 75 5.39 3.23 1.64
C LEU A 75 4.30 2.96 2.69
N LEU A 76 4.56 3.27 3.96
CA LEU A 76 3.56 3.16 5.02
C LEU A 76 2.38 4.12 4.79
N ALA A 77 2.67 5.36 4.37
CA ALA A 77 1.64 6.32 4.00
C ALA A 77 0.81 5.82 2.80
N SER A 78 1.47 5.27 1.77
CA SER A 78 0.82 4.66 0.61
C SER A 78 -0.08 3.48 0.99
N LEU A 79 0.39 2.59 1.87
CA LEU A 79 -0.40 1.48 2.40
C LEU A 79 -1.65 1.98 3.13
N GLY A 80 -1.51 3.02 3.95
CA GLY A 80 -2.65 3.65 4.62
C GLY A 80 -3.65 4.24 3.63
N VAL A 81 -3.19 4.95 2.61
CA VAL A 81 -4.06 5.49 1.55
C VAL A 81 -4.77 4.35 0.80
N ALA A 82 -4.06 3.29 0.46
CA ALA A 82 -4.61 2.15 -0.27
C ALA A 82 -5.66 1.37 0.53
N LEU A 83 -5.50 1.19 1.84
CA LEU A 83 -6.43 0.39 2.65
C LEU A 83 -7.57 1.20 3.29
N PHE A 84 -7.40 2.51 3.48
CA PHE A 84 -8.41 3.34 4.13
C PHE A 84 -9.05 4.34 3.17
N VAL A 85 -8.24 5.09 2.42
CA VAL A 85 -8.75 6.20 1.58
C VAL A 85 -9.36 5.69 0.29
N ILE A 86 -8.68 4.79 -0.44
CA ILE A 86 -9.19 4.21 -1.69
C ILE A 86 -10.54 3.50 -1.48
N PRO A 87 -10.71 2.61 -0.47
CA PRO A 87 -11.98 1.92 -0.27
C PRO A 87 -13.08 2.89 0.17
N MET A 88 -12.76 3.87 1.02
CA MET A 88 -13.73 4.89 1.44
C MET A 88 -14.22 5.71 0.25
N LEU A 89 -13.33 6.11 -0.66
CA LEU A 89 -13.70 6.84 -1.88
C LEU A 89 -14.43 5.94 -2.87
N ALA A 90 -13.99 4.70 -3.08
CA ALA A 90 -14.62 3.75 -3.99
C ALA A 90 -16.04 3.36 -3.55
N SER A 91 -16.28 3.26 -2.22
CA SER A 91 -17.60 2.98 -1.67
C SER A 91 -18.60 4.13 -1.84
N ARG A 92 -18.11 5.35 -2.08
CA ARG A 92 -18.95 6.48 -2.47
C ARG A 92 -19.00 6.48 -3.98
N ASN A 93 -20.19 6.31 -4.54
CA ASN A 93 -20.39 6.34 -5.99
C ASN A 93 -20.00 7.73 -6.51
N ILE A 94 -18.73 7.90 -6.89
CA ILE A 94 -18.25 9.05 -7.66
C ILE A 94 -18.79 8.82 -9.07
N ARG A 95 -20.03 9.25 -9.26
CA ARG A 95 -20.71 9.26 -10.54
C ARG A 95 -20.29 10.49 -11.33
#